data_AF-A0A8X6IKR4-F1
#
_entry.id   AF-A0A8X6IKR4-F1
#
_cell.length_a   1.000
_cell.length_b   1.000
_cell.length_c   1.000
_cell.angle_alpha   90.00
_cell.angle_beta   90.00
_cell.angle_gamma   90.00
#
_symmetry.space_group_name_H-M   'P 1'
#
loop_
_entity.id
_entity.type
_entity.pdbx_description
1 polymer ?
#
loop_
_entity_poly.entity_id
_entity_poly.type
_entity_poly.pdbx_seq_one_letter_code
_entity_poly.pdbx_strand_id
1 'polypeptide(L)'
;MLYNFFCYFSIEINVCYCIFFSKKKSKLPECIGYSPAKECYFSEEEFSIYLLGSQRFGQKLEIKRFLPHEWYNHYLVINDIALIELAQPLKCSSNIYPICLATDEEMYKDDQIILVAGWGWNTPTGYSKYPNIDLIG
;
A
#
# COMPACT_ATOMS: atom_id res chain seq x y z
N MET A 1 15.35 -24.76 3.53
CA MET A 1 14.22 -24.46 4.43
C MET A 1 13.05 -24.05 3.55
N LEU A 2 11.90 -24.69 3.73
CA LEU A 2 10.73 -24.57 2.86
C LEU A 2 10.19 -23.14 2.88
N TYR A 3 10.35 -22.40 1.78
CA TYR A 3 9.58 -21.19 1.54
C TYR A 3 8.14 -21.64 1.26
N ASN A 4 7.31 -21.66 2.31
CA ASN A 4 5.87 -21.69 2.14
C ASN A 4 5.49 -20.34 1.52
N PHE A 5 5.34 -20.33 0.19
CA PHE A 5 4.75 -19.22 -0.55
C PHE A 5 3.26 -19.14 -0.21
N PHE A 6 2.95 -18.53 0.94
CA PHE A 6 1.61 -18.01 1.14
C PHE A 6 1.43 -16.83 0.19
N CYS A 7 0.31 -16.77 -0.53
CA CYS A 7 -0.08 -15.60 -1.33
C CYS A 7 -0.31 -14.42 -0.37
N TYR A 8 0.76 -13.71 -0.01
CA TYR A 8 0.68 -12.42 0.65
C TYR A 8 0.54 -11.36 -0.44
N PHE A 9 -0.64 -10.77 -0.52
CA PHE A 9 -0.84 -9.59 -1.35
C PHE A 9 -0.32 -8.40 -0.55
N SER A 10 0.88 -7.92 -0.86
CA SER A 10 1.41 -6.68 -0.31
C SER A 10 0.81 -5.52 -1.11
N ILE A 11 -0.28 -4.94 -0.61
CA ILE A 11 -0.62 -3.58 -1.02
C ILE A 11 0.35 -2.68 -0.28
N GLU A 12 1.32 -2.12 -1.01
CA GLU A 12 2.12 -1.03 -0.50
C GLU A 12 1.22 0.21 -0.50
N ILE A 13 0.69 0.52 0.69
CA ILE A 13 0.05 1.82 0.91
C ILE A 13 1.14 2.74 1.47
N ASN A 14 1.25 3.94 0.90
CA ASN A 14 2.00 5.01 1.52
C ASN A 14 1.47 5.22 2.95
N VAL A 15 2.33 5.08 3.97
CA VAL A 15 2.00 5.25 5.40
C VAL A 15 1.32 6.59 5.66
N CYS A 16 1.70 7.61 4.89
CA CYS A 16 1.07 8.92 4.92
C CYS A 16 -0.46 8.84 4.71
N TYR A 17 -0.95 7.92 3.85
CA TYR A 17 -2.39 7.68 3.70
C TYR A 17 -3.03 6.97 4.89
N CYS A 18 -2.28 6.16 5.65
CA CYS A 18 -2.76 5.49 6.88
C CYS A 18 -2.87 6.44 8.09
N ILE A 19 -2.26 7.63 8.02
CA ILE A 19 -2.26 8.64 9.10
C ILE A 19 -3.15 9.84 8.76
N PHE A 20 -3.10 10.35 7.53
CA PHE A 20 -3.54 11.73 7.25
C PHE A 20 -5.02 11.93 6.91
N PHE A 21 -5.80 10.89 6.63
CA PHE A 21 -7.24 11.09 6.39
C PHE A 21 -8.06 11.31 7.66
N SER A 22 -7.51 10.99 8.84
CA SER A 22 -8.08 11.46 10.10
C SER A 22 -7.47 12.82 10.47
N LYS A 23 -7.96 13.90 9.82
CA LYS A 23 -7.52 15.30 10.07
C LYS A 23 -7.55 15.74 11.55
N LYS A 24 -8.23 14.97 12.41
CA LYS A 24 -8.28 15.18 13.86
C LYS A 24 -7.01 14.65 14.57
N LYS A 25 -6.45 13.52 14.11
CA LYS A 25 -5.30 12.85 14.75
C LYS A 25 -3.96 13.44 14.32
N SER A 26 -3.83 13.89 13.07
CA SER A 26 -2.57 14.46 12.54
C SER A 26 -2.11 15.76 13.21
N LYS A 27 -2.96 16.38 14.04
CA LYS A 27 -2.66 17.60 14.80
C LYS A 27 -2.29 17.33 16.25
N LEU A 28 -2.37 16.07 16.68
CA LEU A 28 -2.05 15.68 18.05
C LEU A 28 -0.51 15.66 18.23
N PRO A 29 0.03 16.22 19.33
CA PRO A 29 1.47 16.24 19.60
C PRO A 29 2.13 14.87 19.56
N GLU A 30 1.43 13.82 20.01
CA GLU A 30 1.89 12.43 20.00
C GLU A 30 1.94 11.80 18.59
N CYS A 31 1.22 12.39 17.64
CA CYS A 31 1.25 12.01 16.23
C CYS A 31 2.24 12.87 15.41
N ILE A 32 2.93 13.79 16.09
CA ILE A 32 3.91 14.71 15.55
C ILE A 32 5.30 14.27 16.03
N GLY A 33 6.07 13.62 15.16
CA GLY A 33 7.47 13.32 15.43
C GLY A 33 8.03 12.15 14.63
N TYR A 34 9.17 11.65 15.09
CA TYR A 34 9.78 10.42 14.59
C TYR A 34 9.02 9.23 15.20
N SER A 35 8.47 8.35 14.36
CA SER A 35 7.67 7.18 14.77
C SER A 35 6.40 7.55 15.58
N PRO A 36 5.30 7.94 14.90
CA PRO A 36 4.01 8.21 15.54
C PRO A 36 3.51 7.04 16.41
N ALA A 37 2.77 7.34 17.47
CA ALA A 37 2.14 6.32 18.31
C ALA A 37 1.11 5.49 17.53
N LYS A 38 0.82 4.25 17.96
CA LYS A 38 -0.10 3.33 17.25
C LYS A 38 -1.48 3.96 17.04
N GLU A 39 -1.93 4.76 17.98
CA GLU A 39 -3.24 5.42 18.01
C GLU A 39 -3.40 6.47 16.90
N CYS A 40 -2.27 6.93 16.34
CA CYS A 40 -2.22 7.89 15.23
C CYS A 40 -2.58 7.26 13.89
N TYR A 41 -2.52 5.94 13.78
CA TYR A 41 -2.91 5.20 12.60
C TYR A 41 -4.41 4.87 12.63
N PHE A 42 -4.97 4.54 11.46
CA PHE A 42 -6.31 3.95 11.39
C PHE A 42 -6.37 2.61 12.12
N SER A 43 -7.48 2.35 12.80
CA SER A 43 -7.78 1.00 13.27
C SER A 43 -8.13 0.07 12.11
N GLU A 44 -8.04 -1.22 12.35
CA GLU A 44 -8.40 -2.28 11.41
C GLU A 44 -9.86 -2.19 10.94
N GLU A 45 -10.72 -1.52 11.70
CA GLU A 45 -12.15 -1.33 11.41
C GLU A 45 -12.42 -0.08 10.57
N GLU A 46 -11.52 0.89 10.58
CA GLU A 46 -11.65 2.15 9.83
C GLU A 46 -11.29 2.00 8.35
N PHE A 47 -10.64 0.89 7.97
CA PHE A 47 -10.23 0.61 6.60
C PHE A 47 -10.93 -0.64 6.06
N SER A 48 -11.30 -0.62 4.78
CA SER A 48 -11.88 -1.78 4.11
C SER A 48 -11.14 -2.07 2.83
N ILE A 49 -10.62 -3.30 2.71
CA ILE A 49 -10.00 -3.80 1.49
C ILE A 49 -11.02 -4.68 0.77
N TYR A 50 -11.15 -4.47 -0.53
CA TYR A 50 -11.99 -5.29 -1.39
C TYR A 50 -11.14 -5.91 -2.48
N LEU A 51 -11.27 -7.22 -2.64
CA LEU A 51 -10.77 -7.94 -3.79
C LEU A 51 -11.79 -7.82 -4.93
N LEU A 52 -11.43 -7.10 -5.97
CA LEU A 52 -12.23 -6.96 -7.18
C LEU A 52 -11.93 -8.12 -8.12
N GLY A 53 -12.98 -8.71 -8.69
CA GLY A 53 -12.86 -9.83 -9.62
C GLY A 53 -14.04 -9.86 -10.58
N SER A 54 -14.29 -11.01 -11.22
CA SER A 54 -15.38 -11.16 -12.20
C SER A 54 -16.79 -11.01 -11.61
N GLN A 55 -16.92 -10.98 -10.29
CA GLN A 55 -18.20 -10.84 -9.61
C GLN A 55 -18.62 -9.36 -9.54
N ARG A 56 -19.94 -9.09 -9.60
CA ARG A 56 -20.49 -7.71 -9.55
C ARG A 56 -20.21 -6.97 -8.24
N PHE A 57 -19.89 -7.70 -7.17
CA PHE A 57 -19.54 -7.16 -5.87
C PHE A 57 -18.16 -7.65 -5.47
N GLY A 58 -17.28 -6.72 -5.06
CA GLY A 58 -15.96 -7.06 -4.55
C GLY A 58 -16.06 -7.88 -3.25
N GLN A 59 -15.13 -8.79 -3.05
CA GLN A 59 -15.05 -9.56 -1.81
C GLN A 59 -14.33 -8.71 -0.75
N LYS A 60 -15.02 -8.37 0.34
CA LYS A 60 -14.39 -7.72 1.49
C LYS A 60 -13.36 -8.67 2.12
N LEU A 61 -12.16 -8.15 2.36
CA LEU A 61 -11.10 -8.84 3.09
C LEU A 61 -11.00 -8.27 4.50
N GLU A 62 -10.88 -9.17 5.48
CA GLU A 62 -10.71 -8.79 6.88
C GLU A 62 -9.22 -8.54 7.18
N ILE A 63 -8.94 -7.44 7.87
CA ILE A 63 -7.60 -6.98 8.21
C ILE A 63 -7.26 -7.47 9.60
N LYS A 64 -6.06 -8.03 9.77
CA LYS A 64 -5.55 -8.45 11.08
C LYS A 64 -4.83 -7.30 11.78
N ARG A 65 -3.97 -6.59 11.05
CA ARG A 65 -3.23 -5.42 11.54
C ARG A 65 -2.52 -4.66 10.42
N PHE A 66 -2.21 -3.41 10.71
CA PHE A 66 -1.28 -2.57 9.96
C PHE A 66 0.12 -2.63 10.57
N LEU A 67 1.14 -2.63 9.71
CA LEU A 67 2.55 -2.69 10.08
C LEU A 67 3.29 -1.57 9.33
N PRO A 68 3.22 -0.31 9.81
CA PRO A 68 4.02 0.78 9.24
C PRO A 68 5.51 0.50 9.46
N HIS A 69 6.36 1.00 8.56
CA HIS A 69 7.80 0.92 8.75
C HIS A 69 8.22 1.56 10.08
N GLU A 70 9.04 0.86 10.88
CA GLU A 70 9.43 1.29 12.24
C GLU A 70 10.13 2.66 12.26
N TRP A 71 10.82 2.99 11.17
CA TRP A 71 11.49 4.28 10.97
C TRP A 71 10.76 5.21 9.99
N TYR A 72 9.45 5.07 9.84
CA TYR A 72 8.67 6.02 9.08
C TYR A 72 8.78 7.43 9.69
N ASN A 73 9.01 8.42 8.82
CA ASN A 73 9.08 9.81 9.20
C ASN A 73 8.23 10.66 8.24
N HIS A 74 7.11 11.20 8.73
CA HIS A 74 6.20 12.01 7.91
C HIS A 74 6.77 13.38 7.56
N TYR A 75 7.67 13.94 8.36
CA TYR A 75 8.29 15.25 8.10
C TYR A 75 9.28 15.17 6.95
N LEU A 76 10.08 14.10 6.91
CA LEU A 76 11.10 13.89 5.89
C LEU A 76 10.59 13.04 4.72
N VAL A 77 9.40 12.46 4.83
CA VAL A 77 8.83 11.51 3.86
C VAL A 77 9.80 10.34 3.61
N ILE A 78 10.40 9.84 4.70
CA ILE A 78 11.34 8.72 4.68
C ILE A 78 10.62 7.46 5.13
N ASN A 79 10.90 6.35 4.44
CA ASN A 79 10.30 5.03 4.68
C ASN A 79 8.77 5.06 4.66
N ASP A 80 8.18 5.75 3.67
CA ASP A 80 6.72 5.85 3.48
C ASP A 80 6.11 4.54 2.95
N ILE A 81 6.27 3.46 3.71
CA ILE A 81 5.79 2.11 3.38
C ILE A 81 5.15 1.43 4.61
N ALA A 82 4.00 0.78 4.40
CA ALA A 82 3.34 -0.05 5.38
C ALA A 82 2.94 -1.40 4.77
N LEU A 83 2.98 -2.45 5.59
CA LEU A 83 2.39 -3.74 5.27
C LEU A 83 1.01 -3.88 5.91
N ILE A 84 0.12 -4.61 5.23
CA ILE A 84 -1.18 -4.99 5.76
C ILE A 84 -1.21 -6.50 5.88
N GLU A 85 -1.40 -7.00 7.10
CA GLU A 85 -1.60 -8.42 7.32
C GLU A 85 -3.11 -8.72 7.29
N LEU A 86 -3.53 -9.61 6.40
CA LEU A 86 -4.92 -10.08 6.33
C LEU A 86 -5.21 -11.10 7.44
N ALA A 87 -6.45 -11.13 7.93
CA ALA A 87 -6.90 -12.09 8.94
C ALA A 87 -6.85 -13.54 8.44
N GLN A 88 -7.01 -13.74 7.12
CA GLN A 88 -6.87 -15.03 6.46
C GLN A 88 -5.98 -14.90 5.22
N PRO A 89 -5.11 -15.90 4.93
CA PRO A 89 -4.30 -15.88 3.73
C PRO A 89 -5.16 -15.95 2.48
N LEU A 90 -4.77 -15.23 1.43
CA LEU A 90 -5.46 -15.28 0.14
C LEU A 90 -5.12 -16.58 -0.59
N LYS A 91 -6.10 -17.11 -1.32
CA LYS A 91 -5.88 -18.23 -2.25
C LYS A 91 -5.47 -17.65 -3.60
N CYS A 92 -4.29 -18.07 -4.09
CA CYS A 92 -3.87 -17.71 -5.43
C CYS A 92 -4.88 -18.25 -6.46
N SER A 93 -5.08 -17.51 -7.55
CA SER A 93 -6.00 -17.88 -8.63
C SER A 93 -5.49 -17.32 -9.95
N SER A 94 -6.23 -17.53 -11.05
CA SER A 94 -5.86 -16.98 -12.37
C SER A 94 -5.65 -15.46 -12.37
N ASN A 95 -6.21 -14.75 -11.38
CA ASN A 95 -6.19 -13.29 -11.28
C ASN A 95 -5.53 -12.80 -9.97
N ILE A 96 -4.97 -13.70 -9.15
CA ILE A 96 -4.39 -13.35 -7.84
C ILE A 96 -3.06 -14.09 -7.70
N TYR A 97 -1.97 -13.32 -7.71
CA TYR A 97 -0.60 -13.84 -7.61
C TYR A 97 0.24 -12.92 -6.72
N PRO A 98 1.25 -13.47 -6.03
CA PRO A 98 2.19 -12.66 -5.28
C PRO A 98 3.09 -11.87 -6.25
N ILE A 99 3.54 -10.70 -5.83
CA ILE A 99 4.62 -9.97 -6.50
C ILE A 99 5.96 -10.37 -5.90
N CYS A 100 7.00 -10.43 -6.71
CA CYS A 100 8.36 -10.67 -6.23
C CYS A 100 8.91 -9.39 -5.58
N LEU A 101 9.66 -9.54 -4.50
CA LEU A 101 10.45 -8.45 -3.94
C LEU A 101 11.64 -8.17 -4.86
N ALA A 102 11.90 -6.89 -5.11
CA ALA A 102 13.06 -6.47 -5.88
C ALA A 102 14.36 -6.87 -5.16
N THR A 103 15.37 -7.22 -5.96
CA THR A 103 16.73 -7.46 -5.48
C THR A 103 17.65 -6.28 -5.77
N ASP A 104 18.73 -6.12 -5.01
CA ASP A 104 19.67 -5.01 -5.18
C ASP A 104 20.22 -4.90 -6.61
N GLU A 105 20.43 -6.02 -7.30
CA GLU A 105 20.92 -6.05 -8.71
C GLU A 105 19.91 -5.50 -9.73
N GLU A 106 18.62 -5.48 -9.40
CA GLU A 106 17.56 -4.98 -10.28
C GLU A 106 17.37 -3.46 -10.13
N MET A 107 17.69 -2.89 -8.97
CA MET A 107 17.42 -1.49 -8.64
C MET A 107 18.34 -0.47 -9.34
N TYR A 108 19.46 -0.91 -9.93
CA TYR A 108 20.50 -0.01 -10.49
C TYR A 108 20.59 -0.03 -12.01
N LYS A 109 19.57 -0.52 -12.71
CA LYS A 109 19.56 -0.53 -14.18
C LYS A 109 18.94 0.77 -14.71
N ASP A 110 19.77 1.59 -15.32
CA ASP A 110 19.30 2.76 -16.08
C ASP A 110 18.43 2.32 -17.29
N ASP A 111 17.57 3.22 -17.76
CA ASP A 111 16.69 3.04 -18.94
C ASP A 111 15.68 1.88 -18.87
N GLN A 112 15.27 1.46 -17.66
CA GLN A 112 14.19 0.48 -17.53
C GLN A 112 12.81 1.10 -17.70
N ILE A 113 11.95 0.37 -18.43
CA ILE A 113 10.52 0.64 -18.49
C ILE A 113 9.90 0.10 -17.19
N ILE A 114 9.22 0.97 -16.45
CA ILE A 114 8.45 0.60 -15.25
C ILE A 114 6.95 0.69 -15.55
N LEU A 115 6.16 -0.17 -14.89
CA LEU A 115 4.71 -0.15 -14.97
C LEU A 115 4.12 0.33 -13.65
N VAL A 116 3.23 1.33 -13.71
CA VAL A 116 2.50 1.84 -12.56
C VAL A 116 1.00 1.71 -12.82
N ALA A 117 0.28 1.11 -11.89
CA ALA A 117 -1.18 0.95 -11.96
C ALA A 117 -1.83 1.46 -10.67
N GLY A 118 -3.01 2.07 -10.77
CA GLY A 118 -3.77 2.53 -9.62
C GLY A 118 -5.00 3.36 -9.99
N TRP A 119 -5.88 3.57 -9.01
CA TRP A 119 -7.14 4.33 -9.18
C TRP A 119 -7.03 5.78 -8.68
N GLY A 120 -5.82 6.35 -8.73
CA GLY A 120 -5.55 7.72 -8.30
C GLY A 120 -6.19 8.78 -9.22
N TRP A 121 -6.17 10.04 -8.79
CA TRP A 121 -6.72 11.15 -9.57
C TRP A 121 -5.98 11.33 -10.89
N ASN A 122 -6.70 11.24 -12.01
CA ASN A 122 -6.19 11.49 -13.35
C ASN A 122 -6.71 12.83 -13.91
N THR A 123 -6.14 13.31 -15.00
CA THR A 123 -6.75 14.43 -15.74
C THR A 123 -8.10 13.99 -16.31
N PRO A 124 -9.00 14.94 -16.68
CA PRO A 124 -10.27 14.60 -17.33
C PRO A 124 -10.13 13.75 -18.60
N THR A 125 -8.94 13.74 -19.20
CA THR A 125 -8.59 12.99 -20.41
C THR A 125 -7.87 11.66 -20.13
N GLY A 126 -7.72 11.27 -18.85
CA GLY A 126 -7.13 9.99 -18.44
C GLY A 126 -5.60 9.95 -18.40
N TYR A 127 -4.92 11.08 -18.65
CA TYR A 127 -3.47 11.16 -18.58
C TYR A 127 -2.99 11.36 -17.14
N SER A 128 -1.78 10.88 -16.86
CA SER A 128 -1.03 11.28 -15.67
C SER A 128 -0.79 12.78 -15.69
N LYS A 129 -0.82 13.40 -14.51
CA LYS A 129 -0.30 14.76 -14.33
C LYS A 129 1.23 14.81 -14.53
N TYR A 130 1.90 13.66 -14.46
CA TYR A 130 3.35 13.53 -14.61
C TYR A 130 3.68 12.99 -16.01
N PRO A 131 4.42 13.73 -16.84
CA PRO A 131 4.58 13.47 -18.27
C PRO A 131 5.35 12.20 -18.64
N ASN A 132 5.96 11.50 -17.66
CA ASN A 132 6.77 10.29 -17.89
C ASN A 132 6.19 9.06 -17.19
N ILE A 133 4.91 9.09 -16.80
CA ILE A 133 4.23 7.95 -16.20
C ILE A 133 3.05 7.59 -17.09
N ASP A 134 3.18 6.50 -17.83
CA ASP A 134 2.06 5.90 -18.53
C ASP A 134 1.15 5.21 -17.49
N LEU A 135 -0.05 5.78 -17.31
CA LEU A 135 -1.06 5.17 -16.46
C LEU A 135 -1.79 4.11 -17.28
N ILE A 136 -1.70 2.86 -16.86
CA ILE A 136 -2.58 1.79 -17.35
C ILE A 136 -3.78 1.73 -16.41
N GLY A 137 -4.95 2.11 -16.94
CA GLY A 137 -6.25 2.05 -16.27
C GLY A 137 -7.14 0.97 -16.86
#